data_AF-A0A958HDP1-F1
#
_entry.id   AF-A0A958HDP1-F1
#
_cell.length_a   1.000
_cell.length_b   1.000
_cell.length_c   1.000
_cell.angle_alpha   90.00
_cell.angle_beta   90.00
_cell.angle_gamma   90.00
#
_symmetry.space_group_name_H-M   'P 1'
#
loop_
_entity.id
_entity.type
_entity.pdbx_description
1 polymer ?
#
loop_
_entity_poly.entity_id
_entity_poly.type
_entity_poly.pdbx_seq_one_letter_code
_entity_poly.pdbx_strand_id
1 'polypeptide(L)'
;ANRALGDTVLRLGRDPLRKLGSTDRLVGAARLAERAGTEPNRLCMAIAAAYRFNDTCDPLAVEMQQRLADAGFDATLAAVSGILPDEPLAQQIRFHYLALAAEGLNL
;
A
#
# COMPACT_ATOMS: atom_id res chain seq x y z
N ALA A 1 1.17 -17.23 32.08
CA ALA A 1 1.86 -17.59 30.83
C ALA A 1 1.00 -17.13 29.66
N ASN A 2 1.50 -16.21 28.82
CA ASN A 2 0.95 -15.97 27.48
C ASN A 2 2.15 -15.83 26.53
N ARG A 3 2.63 -16.99 26.07
CA ARG A 3 3.82 -17.18 25.25
C ARG A 3 3.41 -17.12 23.77
N ALA A 4 2.84 -16.00 23.34
CA ALA A 4 2.38 -15.81 21.96
C ALA A 4 2.67 -14.39 21.42
N LEU A 5 3.64 -13.70 22.03
CA LEU A 5 4.11 -12.37 21.61
C LEU A 5 5.24 -12.42 20.54
N GLY A 6 5.57 -13.62 20.04
CA GLY A 6 6.61 -13.83 19.02
C GLY A 6 6.10 -13.91 17.59
N ASP A 7 4.80 -13.80 17.37
CA ASP A 7 4.11 -14.08 16.10
C ASP A 7 3.56 -12.79 15.44
N THR A 8 4.24 -11.67 15.68
CA THR A 8 3.60 -10.34 15.79
C THR A 8 3.87 -9.39 14.62
N VAL A 9 4.73 -9.74 13.65
CA VAL A 9 5.03 -8.85 12.49
C VAL A 9 4.84 -9.55 11.15
N LEU A 10 5.39 -10.76 10.95
CA LEU A 10 5.26 -11.48 9.67
C LEU A 10 3.82 -11.89 9.34
N ARG A 11 3.03 -12.29 10.34
CA ARG A 11 1.64 -12.72 10.13
C ARG A 11 0.70 -11.54 9.87
N LEU A 12 1.12 -10.31 10.20
CA LEU A 12 0.41 -9.08 9.86
C LEU A 12 0.76 -8.57 8.45
N GLY A 13 1.82 -9.08 7.81
CA GLY A 13 2.23 -8.72 6.44
C GLY A 13 1.58 -9.58 5.36
N ARG A 14 1.35 -10.87 5.64
CA ARG A 14 0.65 -11.77 4.71
C ARG A 14 -0.74 -11.25 4.39
N ASP A 15 -1.07 -11.18 3.11
CA ASP A 15 -2.31 -10.64 2.52
C ASP A 15 -2.32 -9.12 2.18
N PRO A 16 -1.34 -8.60 1.44
CA PRO A 16 -1.33 -7.20 0.97
C PRO A 16 -2.51 -6.88 0.04
N LEU A 17 -2.93 -7.82 -0.82
CA LEU A 17 -4.05 -7.61 -1.76
C LEU A 17 -5.40 -7.46 -1.04
N ARG A 18 -5.65 -8.21 0.04
CA ARG A 18 -6.83 -8.01 0.89
C ARG A 18 -6.69 -6.79 1.83
N LYS A 19 -5.48 -6.23 1.95
CA LYS A 19 -5.15 -5.02 2.73
C LYS A 19 -5.07 -3.70 1.94
N LEU A 20 -5.22 -3.77 0.62
CA LEU A 20 -5.16 -2.60 -0.26
C LEU A 20 -6.46 -2.37 -1.04
N GLY A 21 -7.49 -3.20 -0.79
CA GLY A 21 -8.83 -2.98 -1.30
C GLY A 21 -9.38 -1.62 -0.86
N SER A 22 -10.25 -1.02 -1.66
CA SER A 22 -10.92 0.26 -1.36
C SER A 22 -11.64 0.31 0.00
N THR A 23 -11.95 -0.86 0.58
CA THR A 23 -12.54 -1.04 1.92
C THR A 23 -11.52 -1.37 3.02
N ASP A 24 -10.23 -1.43 2.71
CA ASP A 24 -9.20 -1.67 3.73
C ASP A 24 -8.99 -0.45 4.62
N ARG A 25 -8.55 -0.70 5.86
CA ARG A 25 -8.36 0.30 6.91
C ARG A 25 -7.44 1.43 6.47
N LEU A 26 -6.43 1.17 5.65
CA LEU A 26 -5.50 2.22 5.19
C LEU A 26 -6.14 3.17 4.17
N VAL A 27 -6.71 2.63 3.10
CA VAL A 27 -7.39 3.43 2.06
C VAL A 27 -8.60 4.14 2.65
N GLY A 28 -9.41 3.43 3.44
CA GLY A 28 -10.56 4.01 4.13
C GLY A 28 -10.19 5.13 5.10
N ALA A 29 -9.10 4.98 5.88
CA ALA A 29 -8.61 6.02 6.77
C ALA A 29 -8.06 7.23 5.99
N ALA A 30 -7.35 7.00 4.88
CA ALA A 30 -6.81 8.08 4.06
C ALA A 30 -7.94 8.92 3.45
N ARG A 31 -8.97 8.25 2.93
CA ARG A 31 -10.20 8.89 2.43
C ARG A 31 -10.97 9.64 3.52
N LEU A 32 -11.03 9.10 4.73
CA LEU A 32 -11.68 9.76 5.85
C LEU A 32 -10.94 11.04 6.26
N ALA A 33 -9.61 10.99 6.31
CA ALA A 33 -8.77 12.14 6.61
C ALA A 33 -8.91 13.23 5.53
N GLU A 34 -8.90 12.88 4.23
CA GLU A 34 -9.18 13.84 3.16
C GLU A 34 -10.55 14.51 3.32
N ARG A 35 -11.60 13.73 3.59
CA ARG A 35 -12.96 14.27 3.83
C ARG A 35 -13.03 15.15 5.08
N ALA A 36 -12.17 14.92 6.06
CA ALA A 36 -12.04 15.77 7.25
C ALA A 36 -11.15 17.00 7.02
N GLY A 37 -10.69 17.25 5.78
CA GLY A 37 -9.81 18.37 5.45
C GLY A 37 -8.39 18.23 5.99
N THR A 38 -7.98 17.02 6.38
CA THR A 38 -6.65 16.73 6.91
C THR A 38 -5.83 15.98 5.87
N GLU A 39 -4.57 16.38 5.69
CA GLU A 39 -3.67 15.71 4.76
C GLU A 39 -3.20 14.35 5.30
N PRO A 40 -3.50 13.21 4.63
CA PRO A 40 -3.20 11.87 5.13
C PRO A 40 -1.76 11.41 4.85
N ASN A 41 -0.75 12.27 4.96
CA ASN A 41 0.62 12.01 4.51
C ASN A 41 1.20 10.65 4.99
N ARG A 42 1.09 10.36 6.29
CA ARG A 42 1.59 9.08 6.85
C ARG A 42 0.85 7.85 6.32
N LEU A 43 -0.44 7.99 6.01
CA LEU A 43 -1.24 6.93 5.41
C LEU A 43 -0.86 6.74 3.95
N CYS A 44 -0.64 7.83 3.20
CA CYS A 44 -0.14 7.77 1.82
C CYS A 44 1.22 7.08 1.74
N MET A 45 2.13 7.39 2.66
CA MET A 45 3.43 6.73 2.75
C MET A 45 3.29 5.23 3.06
N ALA A 46 2.40 4.84 3.98
CA ALA A 46 2.15 3.45 4.31
C ALA A 46 1.54 2.67 3.13
N ILE A 47 0.59 3.27 2.40
CA ILE A 47 0.02 2.69 1.18
C ILE A 47 1.11 2.52 0.11
N ALA A 48 1.93 3.55 -0.11
CA ALA A 48 3.04 3.49 -1.06
C ALA A 48 4.05 2.38 -0.72
N ALA A 49 4.39 2.23 0.56
CA ALA A 49 5.27 1.15 1.03
C ALA A 49 4.65 -0.24 0.83
N ALA A 50 3.33 -0.38 1.00
CA ALA A 50 2.64 -1.63 0.73
C ALA A 50 2.67 -2.03 -0.76
N TYR A 51 2.61 -1.07 -1.69
CA TYR A 51 2.83 -1.34 -3.12
C TYR A 51 4.29 -1.69 -3.45
N ARG A 52 5.25 -1.25 -2.64
CA ARG A 52 6.67 -1.60 -2.79
C ARG A 52 7.05 -2.94 -2.19
N PHE A 53 6.19 -3.50 -1.33
CA PHE A 53 6.48 -4.71 -0.59
C PHE A 53 6.75 -5.89 -1.53
N ASN A 54 7.91 -6.52 -1.38
CA ASN A 54 8.38 -7.56 -2.29
C ASN A 54 8.88 -8.80 -1.53
N ASP A 55 7.95 -9.54 -0.92
CA ASP A 55 8.24 -10.85 -0.34
C ASP A 55 8.03 -11.96 -1.40
N THR A 56 9.15 -12.50 -1.91
CA THR A 56 9.15 -13.61 -2.88
C THR A 56 8.51 -14.91 -2.37
N CYS A 57 8.35 -15.06 -1.05
CA CYS A 57 7.69 -16.20 -0.43
C CYS A 57 6.18 -15.98 -0.23
N ASP A 58 5.65 -14.78 -0.50
CA ASP A 58 4.22 -14.47 -0.48
C ASP A 58 3.68 -14.39 -1.92
N PRO A 59 2.87 -15.38 -2.38
CA PRO A 59 2.30 -15.38 -3.72
C PRO A 59 1.52 -14.09 -4.07
N LEU A 60 0.91 -13.44 -3.08
CA LEU A 60 0.16 -12.20 -3.29
C LEU A 60 1.07 -10.99 -3.50
N ALA A 61 2.22 -10.96 -2.81
CA ALA A 61 3.23 -9.94 -3.04
C ALA A 61 3.85 -10.12 -4.43
N VAL A 62 4.14 -11.36 -4.83
CA VAL A 62 4.61 -11.68 -6.19
C VAL A 62 3.61 -11.22 -7.25
N GLU A 63 2.31 -11.53 -7.08
CA GLU A 63 1.27 -11.08 -8.00
C GLU A 63 1.17 -9.54 -8.07
N MET A 64 1.27 -8.85 -6.94
CA MET A 64 1.27 -7.38 -6.89
C MET A 64 2.46 -6.81 -7.68
N GLN A 65 3.67 -7.33 -7.46
CA GLN A 65 4.86 -6.85 -8.18
C GLN A 65 4.77 -7.13 -9.69
N GLN A 66 4.19 -8.26 -10.10
CA GLN A 66 3.91 -8.54 -11.51
C GLN A 66 2.94 -7.53 -12.11
N ARG A 67 1.81 -7.24 -11.44
CA ARG A 67 0.85 -6.23 -11.90
C ARG A 67 1.48 -4.84 -12.03
N LEU A 68 2.33 -4.46 -11.08
CA LEU A 68 3.06 -3.20 -11.12
C LEU A 68 4.04 -3.14 -12.31
N ALA A 69 4.70 -4.24 -12.63
CA ALA A 69 5.59 -4.33 -13.79
C ALA A 69 4.82 -4.28 -15.12
N ASP A 70 3.66 -4.94 -15.21
CA ASP A 70 2.89 -5.07 -16.45
C ASP A 70 2.02 -3.85 -16.76
N ALA A 71 1.30 -3.33 -15.76
CA ALA A 71 0.31 -2.27 -15.93
C ALA A 71 0.79 -0.90 -15.41
N GLY A 72 1.85 -0.87 -14.60
CA GLY A 72 2.33 0.34 -13.96
C GLY A 72 1.56 0.71 -12.68
N PHE A 73 2.12 1.68 -11.95
CA PHE A 73 1.63 2.06 -10.62
C PHE A 73 0.19 2.59 -10.61
N ASP A 74 -0.14 3.53 -11.50
CA ASP A 74 -1.47 4.17 -11.52
C ASP A 74 -2.60 3.21 -11.86
N ALA A 75 -2.40 2.37 -12.88
CA ALA A 75 -3.38 1.38 -13.28
C ALA A 75 -3.59 0.36 -12.16
N THR A 76 -2.52 -0.05 -11.48
CA THR A 76 -2.59 -0.97 -10.35
C THR A 76 -3.30 -0.33 -9.15
N LEU A 77 -2.99 0.93 -8.84
CA LEU A 77 -3.62 1.70 -7.76
C LEU A 77 -5.14 1.84 -7.97
N ALA A 78 -5.56 2.14 -9.20
CA ALA A 78 -6.97 2.21 -9.56
C ALA A 78 -7.66 0.84 -9.44
N ALA A 79 -7.02 -0.22 -9.98
CA ALA A 79 -7.60 -1.56 -10.00
C ALA A 79 -7.70 -2.20 -8.60
N VAL A 80 -6.72 -1.96 -7.72
CA VAL A 80 -6.66 -2.59 -6.40
C VAL A 80 -7.33 -1.72 -5.34
N SER A 81 -7.03 -0.42 -5.30
CA SER A 81 -7.49 0.47 -4.23
C SER A 81 -8.69 1.34 -4.61
N GLY A 82 -9.12 1.34 -5.88
CA GLY A 82 -10.21 2.20 -6.34
C GLY A 82 -9.87 3.69 -6.20
N ILE A 83 -8.58 4.04 -6.25
CA ILE A 83 -8.09 5.41 -6.23
C ILE A 83 -7.68 5.75 -7.67
N LEU A 84 -8.41 6.65 -8.31
CA LEU A 84 -8.19 7.06 -9.68
C LEU A 84 -6.94 7.96 -9.78
N PRO A 85 -6.17 7.90 -10.88
CA PRO A 85 -4.89 8.60 -10.99
C PRO A 85 -4.96 10.14 -10.92
N ASP A 86 -6.11 10.71 -11.24
CA ASP A 86 -6.38 12.15 -11.23
C ASP A 86 -6.72 12.69 -9.84
N GLU A 87 -6.94 11.82 -8.85
CA GLU A 87 -7.30 12.23 -7.50
C GLU A 87 -6.10 12.80 -6.72
N PRO A 88 -6.31 13.81 -5.85
CA PRO A 88 -5.25 14.34 -4.99
C PRO A 88 -4.55 13.26 -4.15
N LEU A 89 -5.32 12.30 -3.63
CA LEU A 89 -4.80 11.16 -2.89
C LEU A 89 -3.83 10.32 -3.73
N ALA A 90 -4.15 10.08 -5.00
CA ALA A 90 -3.31 9.31 -5.90
C ALA A 90 -1.96 9.98 -6.12
N GLN A 91 -1.97 11.31 -6.29
CA GLN A 91 -0.76 12.11 -6.47
C GLN A 91 0.16 12.03 -5.25
N GLN A 92 -0.40 12.09 -4.03
CA GLN A 92 0.37 11.95 -2.79
C GLN A 92 0.96 10.56 -2.63
N ILE A 93 0.18 9.51 -2.87
CA ILE A 93 0.68 8.12 -2.77
C ILE A 93 1.78 7.90 -3.82
N ARG A 94 1.57 8.36 -5.05
CA ARG A 94 2.57 8.28 -6.13
C ARG A 94 3.87 8.99 -5.75
N PHE A 95 3.78 10.19 -5.16
CA PHE A 95 4.95 10.91 -4.68
C PHE A 95 5.77 10.06 -3.71
N HIS A 96 5.14 9.49 -2.68
CA HIS A 96 5.82 8.61 -1.73
C HIS A 96 6.32 7.32 -2.38
N TYR A 97 5.57 6.74 -3.31
CA TYR A 97 5.98 5.55 -4.02
C TYR A 97 7.25 5.78 -4.82
N LEU A 98 7.38 6.92 -5.49
CA LEU A 98 8.61 7.28 -6.23
C LEU A 98 9.76 7.63 -5.28
N ALA A 99 9.49 8.32 -4.16
CA ALA A 99 10.51 8.63 -3.16
C ALA A 99 11.13 7.35 -2.57
N LEU A 100 10.30 6.36 -2.21
CA LEU A 100 10.76 5.06 -1.72
C LEU A 100 11.61 4.30 -2.75
N ALA A 101 11.41 4.53 -4.06
CA ALA A 101 12.30 4.00 -5.10
C ALA A 101 13.71 4.54 -5.00
N ALA A 102 13.81 5.86 -4.84
CA ALA A 102 15.06 6.57 -4.85
C ALA A 102 15.91 6.23 -3.62
N GLU A 103 15.27 5.86 -2.51
CA GLU A 103 15.92 5.51 -1.24
C GLU A 103 16.43 4.06 -1.18
N GLY A 104 16.15 3.21 -2.18
CA GLY A 104 16.65 1.82 -2.21
C GLY A 104 16.09 0.90 -1.12
N LEU A 105 15.02 1.31 -0.44
CA LEU A 105 14.31 0.50 0.54
C LEU A 105 13.47 -0.58 -0.17
N ASN A 106 14.09 -1.74 -0.41
CA ASN A 106 13.35 -2.98 -0.66
C ASN A 106 12.84 -3.49 0.69
N LEU A 107 11.54 -3.32 0.95
CA LEU A 107 10.84 -3.88 2.11
C LEU A 107 10.23 -5.24 1.80
#